data_AF-A0A6I2UGA6-F1
#
_entry.id   AF-A0A6I2UGA6-F1
#
_cell.length_a   1.000
_cell.length_b   1.000
_cell.length_c   1.000
_cell.angle_alpha   90.00
_cell.angle_beta   90.00
_cell.angle_gamma   90.00
#
_symmetry.space_group_name_H-M   'P 1'
#
loop_
_entity.id
_entity.type
_entity.pdbx_description
1 polymer ?
#
loop_
_entity_poly.entity_id
_entity_poly.type
_entity_poly.pdbx_seq_one_letter_code
_entity_poly.pdbx_strand_id
1 'polypeptide(L)'
;MQIVQINNANAAAKAMQEIGVTSRGVEIMVEKALFQAIRLERVDTRAANILKQTMLSQGAEAAVSAATINLAAPYTDVLVLATVAQLRRAIPRLQEQPWGLKAVAKELEEYINGIMA
;
A
#
# COMPACT_ATOMS: atom_id res chain seq x y z
N MET A 1 16.79 6.53 23.37
CA MET A 1 16.25 6.03 22.09
C MET A 1 15.21 4.98 22.42
N GLN A 2 13.97 5.11 21.94
CA GLN A 2 12.88 4.18 22.18
C GLN A 2 12.31 3.71 20.84
N ILE A 3 12.03 2.42 20.71
CA ILE A 3 11.33 1.85 19.56
C ILE A 3 9.83 1.87 19.87
N VAL A 4 9.04 2.48 18.99
CA VAL A 4 7.59 2.58 19.14
C VAL A 4 6.93 1.69 18.10
N GLN A 5 6.04 0.80 18.54
CA GLN A 5 5.23 -0.04 17.67
C GLN A 5 3.92 0.69 17.36
N ILE A 6 3.62 0.85 16.07
CA ILE A 6 2.42 1.51 15.59
C ILE A 6 1.57 0.50 14.84
N ASN A 7 0.46 0.11 15.43
CA ASN A 7 -0.41 -0.94 14.90
C ASN A 7 -1.73 -0.42 14.32
N ASN A 8 -2.08 0.85 14.58
CA ASN A 8 -3.29 1.49 14.06
C ASN A 8 -3.18 3.03 14.11
N ALA A 9 -4.13 3.72 13.48
CA ALA A 9 -4.16 5.17 13.37
C ALA A 9 -4.16 5.88 14.73
N ASN A 10 -4.92 5.36 15.71
CA ASN A 10 -5.00 5.94 17.04
C ASN A 10 -3.66 5.87 17.80
N ALA A 11 -2.96 4.74 17.70
CA ALA A 11 -1.63 4.58 18.27
C ALA A 11 -0.61 5.53 17.61
N ALA A 12 -0.67 5.67 16.28
CA ALA A 12 0.17 6.63 15.55
C ALA A 12 -0.09 8.07 16.00
N ALA A 13 -1.36 8.47 16.06
CA ALA A 13 -1.77 9.81 16.48
C ALA A 13 -1.32 10.11 17.91
N LYS A 14 -1.56 9.18 18.84
CA LYS A 14 -1.16 9.31 20.24
C LYS A 14 0.36 9.46 20.37
N ALA A 15 1.14 8.60 19.71
CA ALA A 15 2.60 8.67 19.76
C ALA A 15 3.15 10.02 19.26
N MET A 16 2.52 10.60 18.24
CA MET A 16 2.88 11.93 17.73
C MET A 16 2.47 13.05 18.70
N GLN A 17 1.29 12.96 19.31
CA GLN A 17 0.81 13.94 20.29
C GLN A 17 1.68 13.97 21.55
N GLU A 18 2.14 12.80 22.02
CA GLU A 18 3.01 12.65 23.20
C GLU A 18 4.34 13.41 23.06
N ILE A 19 4.85 13.57 21.84
CA ILE A 19 6.07 14.32 21.55
C ILE A 19 5.80 15.77 21.09
N GLY A 20 4.56 16.24 21.19
CA GLY A 20 4.18 17.64 20.92
C GLY A 20 3.91 17.99 19.45
N VAL A 21 3.62 17.00 18.58
CA VAL A 21 3.17 17.29 17.21
C VAL A 21 1.80 17.98 17.25
N THR A 22 1.62 19.02 16.44
CA THR A 22 0.34 19.74 16.34
C THR A 22 -0.76 18.84 15.76
N SER A 23 -2.03 19.09 16.12
CA SER A 23 -3.17 18.31 15.59
C SER A 23 -3.16 18.25 14.06
N ARG A 24 -2.87 19.39 13.40
CA ARG A 24 -2.74 19.44 11.95
C ARG A 24 -1.59 18.59 11.41
N GLY A 25 -0.46 18.56 12.10
CA GLY A 25 0.67 17.70 11.74
C GLY A 25 0.31 16.22 11.85
N VAL A 26 -0.43 15.83 12.89
CA VAL A 26 -0.92 14.46 13.09
C VAL A 26 -1.83 14.03 11.94
N GLU A 27 -2.81 14.85 11.55
CA GLU A 27 -3.72 14.57 10.42
C GLU A 27 -2.95 14.28 9.11
N ILE A 28 -1.87 15.01 8.85
CA ILE A 28 -1.08 14.85 7.62
C ILE A 28 -0.17 13.61 7.66
N MET A 29 0.29 13.21 8.86
CA MET A 29 1.33 12.19 9.01
C MET A 29 0.81 10.83 9.44
N VAL A 30 -0.39 10.73 10.00
CA VAL A 30 -0.95 9.46 10.53
C VAL A 30 -0.89 8.33 9.49
N GLU A 31 -1.26 8.61 8.24
CA GLU A 31 -1.25 7.61 7.16
C GLU A 31 0.16 7.14 6.78
N LYS A 32 1.20 7.94 7.05
CA LYS A 32 2.61 7.59 6.77
C LYS A 32 3.16 6.63 7.81
N ALA A 33 2.52 6.53 8.97
CA ALA A 33 2.94 5.65 10.06
C ALA A 33 2.30 4.25 9.99
N LEU A 34 1.31 4.04 9.10
CA LEU A 34 0.58 2.78 8.98
C LEU A 34 1.10 1.95 7.82
N PHE A 35 2.06 1.08 8.10
CA PHE A 35 2.60 0.14 7.13
C PHE A 35 1.70 -1.10 6.98
N GLN A 36 1.48 -1.52 5.73
CA GLN A 36 0.64 -2.65 5.36
C GLN A 36 1.44 -3.64 4.49
N ALA A 37 1.28 -4.92 4.81
CA ALA A 37 1.76 -6.04 4.00
C ALA A 37 0.57 -6.84 3.47
N ILE A 38 0.26 -6.68 2.18
CA ILE A 38 -0.98 -7.18 1.57
C ILE A 38 -0.61 -8.20 0.50
N ARG A 39 -1.09 -9.44 0.65
CA ARG A 39 -0.94 -10.49 -0.37
C ARG A 39 -2.13 -10.44 -1.33
N LEU A 40 -1.83 -10.32 -2.61
CA LEU A 40 -2.78 -10.48 -3.70
C LEU A 40 -2.50 -11.84 -4.36
N GLU A 41 -3.53 -12.67 -4.46
CA GLU A 41 -3.40 -14.01 -5.02
C GLU A 41 -3.82 -14.03 -6.49
N ARG A 42 -3.14 -14.84 -7.30
CA ARG A 42 -3.50 -15.10 -8.71
C ARG A 42 -3.69 -13.82 -9.56
N VAL A 43 -2.78 -12.86 -9.40
CA VAL A 43 -2.72 -11.64 -10.23
C VAL A 43 -2.20 -11.99 -11.61
N ASP A 44 -2.81 -11.44 -12.69
CA ASP A 44 -2.27 -11.58 -14.05
C ASP A 44 -0.82 -11.09 -14.07
N THR A 45 0.08 -11.87 -14.67
CA THR A 45 1.53 -11.56 -14.60
C THR A 45 1.88 -10.20 -15.22
N ARG A 46 1.14 -9.73 -16.22
CA ARG A 46 1.32 -8.39 -16.80
C ARG A 46 0.83 -7.31 -15.83
N ALA A 47 -0.31 -7.55 -15.18
CA ALA A 47 -0.83 -6.70 -14.10
C ALA A 47 0.16 -6.62 -12.93
N ALA A 48 0.80 -7.73 -12.55
CA ALA A 48 1.79 -7.75 -11.48
C ALA A 48 3.00 -6.85 -11.78
N ASN A 49 3.48 -6.83 -13.03
CA ASN A 49 4.54 -5.91 -13.45
C ASN A 49 4.09 -4.45 -13.39
N ILE A 50 2.89 -4.12 -13.86
CA ILE A 50 2.35 -2.75 -13.76
C ILE A 50 2.18 -2.33 -12.30
N LEU A 51 1.64 -3.22 -11.46
CA LEU A 51 1.46 -2.99 -10.03
C LEU A 51 2.81 -2.69 -9.39
N LYS A 52 3.84 -3.50 -9.65
CA LYS A 52 5.20 -3.26 -9.16
C LYS A 52 5.73 -1.89 -9.56
N GLN A 53 5.65 -1.53 -10.84
CA GLN A 53 6.12 -0.22 -11.30
C GLN A 53 5.32 0.95 -10.69
N THR A 54 4.01 0.76 -10.52
CA THR A 54 3.14 1.75 -9.87
C THR A 54 3.55 1.95 -8.42
N MET A 55 3.76 0.86 -7.66
CA MET A 55 4.18 0.93 -6.26
C MET A 55 5.57 1.56 -6.10
N LEU A 56 6.54 1.16 -6.94
CA LEU A 56 7.88 1.74 -6.94
C LEU A 56 7.83 3.26 -7.19
N SER A 57 6.99 3.72 -8.11
CA SER A 57 6.83 5.16 -8.38
C SER A 57 6.27 5.97 -7.20
N GLN A 58 5.63 5.32 -6.22
CA GLN A 58 5.13 5.96 -4.99
C GLN A 58 6.12 5.85 -3.81
N GLY A 59 7.29 5.23 -4.04
CA GLY A 59 8.28 4.91 -3.01
C GLY A 59 7.89 3.70 -2.15
N ALA A 60 6.97 2.87 -2.63
CA ALA A 60 6.55 1.60 -2.00
C ALA A 60 7.13 0.40 -2.76
N GLU A 61 6.72 -0.81 -2.41
CA GLU A 61 7.17 -2.04 -3.07
C GLU A 61 6.00 -2.98 -3.40
N ALA A 62 6.16 -3.76 -4.47
CA ALA A 62 5.37 -4.96 -4.72
C ALA A 62 6.32 -6.10 -5.11
N ALA A 63 6.51 -7.04 -4.19
CA ALA A 63 7.29 -8.24 -4.48
C ALA A 63 6.48 -9.16 -5.39
N VAL A 64 7.07 -9.49 -6.54
CA VAL A 64 6.48 -10.34 -7.59
C VAL A 64 7.41 -11.51 -7.88
N SER A 65 6.88 -12.61 -8.43
CA SER A 65 7.68 -13.75 -8.85
C SER A 65 8.70 -13.37 -9.94
N ALA A 66 9.88 -14.01 -9.95
CA ALA A 66 10.84 -13.86 -11.05
C ALA A 66 10.27 -14.27 -12.42
N ALA A 67 9.23 -15.12 -12.43
CA ALA A 67 8.51 -15.51 -13.64
C ALA A 67 7.83 -14.33 -14.36
N THR A 68 7.69 -13.17 -13.72
CA THR A 68 7.14 -11.98 -14.37
C THR A 68 8.09 -11.34 -15.38
N ILE A 69 9.40 -11.64 -15.30
CA ILE A 69 10.42 -11.09 -16.21
C ILE A 69 10.24 -11.60 -17.64
N ASN A 70 9.93 -12.89 -17.78
CA ASN A 70 9.75 -13.56 -19.07
C ASN A 70 8.30 -14.00 -19.32
N LEU A 71 7.36 -13.57 -18.47
CA LEU A 71 5.95 -13.93 -18.53
C LEU A 71 5.72 -15.47 -18.58
N ALA A 72 6.58 -16.25 -17.91
CA ALA A 72 6.56 -17.71 -17.99
C ALA A 72 5.30 -18.37 -17.40
N ALA A 73 4.60 -17.65 -16.50
CA ALA A 73 3.32 -18.07 -15.96
C ALA A 73 2.26 -16.99 -16.23
N PRO A 74 0.98 -17.36 -16.51
CA PRO A 74 -0.07 -16.39 -16.77
C PRO A 74 -0.51 -15.63 -15.50
N TYR A 75 -0.30 -16.23 -14.32
CA TYR A 75 -0.65 -15.64 -13.03
C TYR A 75 0.49 -15.80 -12.02
N THR A 76 0.55 -14.88 -11.06
CA THR A 76 1.46 -14.90 -9.91
C THR A 76 0.76 -14.32 -8.68
N ASP A 77 1.25 -14.66 -7.50
CA ASP A 77 0.93 -13.90 -6.30
C ASP A 77 1.85 -12.67 -6.22
N VAL A 78 1.38 -11.63 -5.53
CA VAL A 78 2.10 -10.38 -5.28
C VAL A 78 1.99 -10.01 -3.81
N LEU A 79 3.11 -9.62 -3.19
CA LEU A 79 3.12 -9.05 -1.85
C LEU A 79 3.39 -7.55 -1.92
N VAL A 80 2.36 -6.74 -1.67
CA VAL A 80 2.46 -5.28 -1.62
C VAL A 80 2.93 -4.86 -0.22
N LEU A 81 3.93 -3.98 -0.19
CA LEU A 81 4.54 -3.45 1.03
C LEU A 81 4.50 -1.92 0.97
N ALA A 82 3.57 -1.31 1.70
CA ALA A 82 3.29 0.11 1.56
C ALA A 82 2.65 0.72 2.81
N THR A 83 2.89 2.01 3.01
CA THR A 83 2.11 2.82 3.95
C THR A 83 0.72 3.15 3.36
N VAL A 84 -0.26 3.47 4.21
CA VAL A 84 -1.58 3.95 3.75
C VAL A 84 -1.42 5.18 2.85
N ALA A 85 -0.53 6.11 3.19
CA ALA A 85 -0.26 7.29 2.36
C ALA A 85 0.31 6.96 0.96
N GLN A 86 1.03 5.84 0.82
CA GLN A 86 1.51 5.36 -0.48
C GLN A 86 0.39 4.67 -1.27
N LEU A 87 -0.42 3.84 -0.60
CA LEU A 87 -1.58 3.18 -1.21
C LEU A 87 -2.58 4.21 -1.75
N ARG A 88 -2.92 5.23 -0.95
CA ARG A 88 -3.84 6.31 -1.35
C ARG A 88 -3.38 7.03 -2.63
N ARG A 89 -2.06 7.18 -2.83
CA ARG A 89 -1.49 7.77 -4.06
C ARG A 89 -1.43 6.77 -5.23
N ALA A 90 -1.28 5.48 -4.95
CA ALA A 90 -1.22 4.44 -5.97
C ALA A 90 -2.60 4.10 -6.56
N ILE A 91 -3.66 4.11 -5.73
CA ILE A 91 -5.02 3.68 -6.10
C ILE A 91 -5.54 4.35 -7.39
N PRO A 92 -5.53 5.69 -7.54
CA PRO A 92 -6.03 6.32 -8.76
C PRO A 92 -5.27 5.85 -10.01
N ARG A 93 -3.96 5.64 -9.90
CA ARG A 93 -3.12 5.17 -11.02
C ARG A 93 -3.43 3.73 -11.38
N LEU A 94 -3.76 2.88 -10.40
CA LEU A 94 -4.15 1.48 -10.62
C LEU A 94 -5.56 1.34 -11.21
N GLN A 95 -6.47 2.27 -10.88
CA GLN A 95 -7.84 2.29 -11.43
C GLN A 95 -7.87 2.47 -12.96
N GLU A 96 -6.85 3.14 -13.51
CA GLU A 96 -6.67 3.36 -14.94
C GLU A 96 -6.02 2.17 -15.68
N GLN A 97 -5.52 1.17 -14.95
CA GLN A 97 -4.74 0.08 -15.55
C GLN A 97 -5.60 -1.12 -15.96
N PRO A 98 -5.19 -1.84 -17.02
CA PRO A 98 -5.88 -3.03 -17.50
C PRO A 98 -5.67 -4.25 -16.59
N TRP A 99 -6.17 -5.41 -17.06
CA TRP A 99 -5.89 -6.74 -16.49
C TRP A 99 -6.30 -6.91 -15.02
N GLY A 100 -7.43 -6.31 -14.65
CA GLY A 100 -8.04 -6.50 -13.33
C GLY A 100 -7.53 -5.54 -12.23
N LEU A 101 -6.53 -4.69 -12.52
CA LEU A 101 -6.00 -3.75 -11.53
C LEU A 101 -7.02 -2.72 -11.03
N LYS A 102 -8.05 -2.41 -11.83
CA LYS A 102 -9.18 -1.60 -11.36
C LYS A 102 -9.93 -2.22 -10.19
N ALA A 103 -10.11 -3.55 -10.19
CA ALA A 103 -10.76 -4.25 -9.08
C ALA A 103 -9.85 -4.27 -7.84
N VAL A 104 -8.57 -4.58 -8.04
CA VAL A 104 -7.54 -4.51 -6.98
C VAL A 104 -7.51 -3.13 -6.33
N ALA A 105 -7.55 -2.05 -7.13
CA ALA A 105 -7.53 -0.69 -6.62
C ALA A 105 -8.75 -0.38 -5.74
N LYS A 106 -9.93 -0.87 -6.11
CA LYS A 106 -11.16 -0.72 -5.31
C LYS A 106 -11.07 -1.47 -3.98
N GLU A 107 -10.59 -2.71 -4.01
CA GLU A 107 -10.40 -3.52 -2.80
C GLU A 107 -9.38 -2.88 -1.85
N LEU A 108 -8.28 -2.36 -2.38
CA LEU A 108 -7.29 -1.61 -1.61
C LEU A 108 -7.89 -0.34 -1.00
N GLU A 109 -8.72 0.40 -1.75
CA GLU A 109 -9.40 1.61 -1.27
C GLU A 109 -10.36 1.30 -0.11
N GLU A 110 -11.19 0.27 -0.26
CA GLU A 110 -12.11 -0.19 0.79
C GLU A 110 -11.33 -0.60 2.05
N TYR A 111 -10.24 -1.35 1.87
CA TYR A 111 -9.38 -1.78 2.97
C TYR A 111 -8.75 -0.59 3.72
N ILE A 112 -8.13 0.37 3.01
CA ILE A 112 -7.48 1.50 3.68
C ILE A 112 -8.50 2.40 4.39
N ASN A 113 -9.71 2.57 3.82
CA ASN A 113 -10.76 3.33 4.48
C ASN A 113 -11.24 2.63 5.76
N GLY A 114 -11.31 1.30 5.77
CA GLY A 114 -11.71 0.51 6.93
C GLY A 114 -10.72 0.59 8.10
N ILE A 115 -9.40 0.63 7.84
CA ILE A 115 -8.39 0.72 8.90
C ILE A 115 -8.11 2.16 9.37
N MET A 116 -8.59 3.15 8.60
CA MET A 116 -8.49 4.58 8.93
C MET A 116 -9.73 5.11 9.64
N ALA A 117 -10.83 4.34 9.68
CA ALA A 117 -12.05 4.64 10.43
C ALA A 117 -11.83 4.45 11.94
#